data_AF-A0A3G1Q4Q5-F1
#
_entry.id   AF-A0A3G1Q4Q5-F1
#
_cell.length_a   1.000
_cell.length_b   1.000
_cell.length_c   1.000
_cell.angle_alpha   90.00
_cell.angle_beta   90.00
_cell.angle_gamma   90.00
#
_symmetry.space_group_name_H-M   'P 1'
#
loop_
_entity.id
_entity.type
_entity.pdbx_description
1 polymer ?
#
loop_
_entity_poly.entity_id
_entity_poly.type
_entity_poly.pdbx_seq_one_letter_code
_entity_poly.pdbx_strand_id
1 'polypeptide(L)'
;MLLEVFIVMYFCVLVFFCFTSHCIYYCVMLVVNALLASCICYLVYGFSWYSLLLCLVYVGGVYVLFIFVSVFGPNSNFVLYYSVWEVGICLWF
;
A
#
# COMPACT_ATOMS: atom_id res chain seq x y z
N MET A 1 19.37 0.27 10.82
CA MET A 1 19.45 1.31 9.77
C MET A 1 18.60 0.97 8.56
N LEU A 2 19.00 0.06 7.65
CA LEU A 2 18.25 -0.17 6.40
C LEU A 2 16.85 -0.77 6.63
N LEU A 3 16.72 -1.69 7.59
CA LEU A 3 15.41 -2.24 8.01
C LEU A 3 14.49 -1.16 8.61
N GLU A 4 15.01 -0.29 9.45
CA GLU A 4 14.24 0.81 10.08
C GLU A 4 13.72 1.78 9.01
N VAL A 5 14.54 2.10 8.00
CA VAL A 5 14.11 2.92 6.86
C VAL A 5 12.95 2.27 6.13
N PHE A 6 13.01 0.97 5.84
CA PHE A 6 11.90 0.29 5.18
C PHE A 6 10.64 0.22 6.02
N ILE A 7 10.76 0.05 7.34
CA ILE A 7 9.61 0.08 8.26
C ILE A 7 8.95 1.47 8.28
N VAL A 8 9.74 2.54 8.36
CA VAL A 8 9.21 3.92 8.31
C VAL A 8 8.51 4.16 6.97
N MET A 9 9.14 3.78 5.85
CA MET A 9 8.54 3.90 4.52
C MET A 9 7.24 3.10 4.38
N TYR A 10 7.18 1.89 4.95
CA TYR A 10 5.98 1.05 4.97
C TYR A 10 4.82 1.76 5.70
N PHE A 11 5.07 2.31 6.88
CA PHE A 11 4.06 3.09 7.61
C PHE A 11 3.68 4.39 6.90
N CYS A 12 4.64 5.10 6.29
CA CYS A 12 4.32 6.29 5.50
C CYS A 12 3.37 5.97 4.33
N VAL A 13 3.60 4.87 3.60
CA VAL A 13 2.71 4.44 2.51
C VAL A 13 1.32 4.09 3.03
N LEU A 14 1.21 3.43 4.19
CA LEU A 14 -0.09 3.16 4.83
C LEU A 14 -0.82 4.44 5.24
N VAL A 15 -0.11 5.43 5.78
CA VAL A 15 -0.70 6.74 6.12
C VAL A 15 -1.21 7.43 4.84
N PHE A 16 -0.40 7.47 3.78
CA PHE A 16 -0.83 8.01 2.49
C PHE A 16 -2.03 7.26 1.90
N PHE A 17 -2.08 5.94 2.06
CA PHE A 17 -3.19 5.10 1.62
C PHE A 17 -4.52 5.54 2.26
N CYS A 18 -4.52 5.95 3.54
CA CYS A 18 -5.73 6.45 4.19
C CYS A 18 -6.30 7.74 3.57
N PHE A 19 -5.47 8.55 2.90
CA PHE A 19 -5.89 9.84 2.33
C PHE A 19 -6.24 9.78 0.84
N THR A 20 -5.83 8.75 0.11
CA THR A 20 -6.19 8.57 -1.30
C THR A 20 -7.62 8.05 -1.40
N SER A 21 -8.46 8.59 -2.30
CA SER A 21 -9.81 8.03 -2.55
C SER A 21 -9.90 7.24 -3.86
N HIS A 22 -8.91 7.41 -4.74
CA HIS A 22 -8.95 6.84 -6.07
C HIS A 22 -8.55 5.39 -6.06
N CYS A 23 -9.42 4.57 -6.62
CA CYS A 23 -9.24 3.13 -6.71
C CYS A 23 -7.94 2.72 -7.44
N ILE A 24 -7.52 3.47 -8.46
CA ILE A 24 -6.27 3.19 -9.19
C ILE A 24 -5.06 3.48 -8.30
N TYR A 25 -5.02 4.66 -7.67
CA TYR A 25 -3.93 5.04 -6.77
C TYR A 25 -3.87 4.14 -5.54
N TYR A 26 -5.02 3.71 -5.03
CA TYR A 26 -5.12 2.68 -3.98
C TYR A 26 -4.41 1.39 -4.37
N CYS A 27 -4.69 0.85 -5.57
CA CYS A 27 -4.06 -0.38 -6.04
C CYS A 27 -2.54 -0.21 -6.16
N VAL A 28 -2.07 0.92 -6.70
CA VAL A 28 -0.63 1.19 -6.83
C VAL A 28 0.05 1.29 -5.45
N MET A 29 -0.56 1.99 -4.49
CA MET A 29 -0.04 2.09 -3.11
C MET A 29 0.06 0.71 -2.44
N LEU A 30 -0.93 -0.17 -2.63
CA LEU A 30 -0.88 -1.54 -2.12
C LEU A 30 0.26 -2.35 -2.74
N VAL A 31 0.53 -2.20 -4.04
CA VAL A 31 1.69 -2.86 -4.69
C VAL A 31 3.01 -2.37 -4.09
N VAL A 32 3.17 -1.06 -3.91
CA VAL A 32 4.37 -0.49 -3.26
C VAL A 32 4.53 -1.05 -1.84
N ASN A 33 3.43 -1.15 -1.10
CA ASN A 33 3.44 -1.70 0.25
C ASN A 33 3.86 -3.18 0.29
N ALA A 34 3.42 -3.97 -0.69
CA ALA A 34 3.80 -5.37 -0.85
C ALA A 34 5.29 -5.54 -1.15
N LEU A 35 5.84 -4.68 -2.02
CA LEU A 35 7.26 -4.67 -2.34
C LEU A 35 8.09 -4.34 -1.09
N LEU A 36 7.70 -3.30 -0.33
CA LEU A 36 8.36 -2.95 0.94
C LEU A 36 8.28 -4.11 1.96
N ALA A 37 7.10 -4.73 2.12
CA ALA A 37 6.93 -5.88 3.00
C ALA A 37 7.81 -7.07 2.57
N SER A 38 7.92 -7.35 1.27
CA SER A 38 8.78 -8.41 0.74
C SER A 38 10.26 -8.15 1.01
N CYS A 39 10.72 -6.89 0.90
CA CYS A 39 12.06 -6.49 1.27
C CYS A 39 12.31 -6.65 2.77
N ILE A 40 11.36 -6.27 3.63
CA ILE A 40 11.45 -6.46 5.08
C ILE A 40 11.52 -7.95 5.42
N CYS A 41 10.63 -8.77 4.85
CA CYS A 41 10.63 -10.22 5.07
C CYS A 41 11.96 -10.86 4.63
N TYR A 42 12.53 -10.43 3.51
CA TYR A 42 13.83 -10.92 3.07
C TYR A 42 14.96 -10.57 4.06
N LEU A 43 14.97 -9.35 4.58
CA LEU A 43 15.97 -8.91 5.56
C LEU A 43 15.83 -9.59 6.93
N VAL A 44 14.60 -9.90 7.37
CA VAL A 44 14.35 -10.52 8.68
C VAL A 44 14.57 -12.02 8.64
N TYR A 45 14.02 -12.72 7.64
CA TYR A 45 14.05 -14.18 7.59
C TYR A 45 15.28 -14.73 6.84
N GLY A 46 15.96 -13.90 6.03
CA GLY A 46 17.14 -14.30 5.26
C GLY A 46 16.86 -15.28 4.11
N PHE A 47 15.62 -15.73 3.94
CA PHE A 47 15.21 -16.70 2.91
C PHE A 47 14.22 -16.07 1.93
N SER A 48 14.52 -16.15 0.63
CA SER A 48 13.78 -15.48 -0.44
C SER A 48 12.41 -16.09 -0.75
N TRP A 49 12.14 -17.32 -0.31
CA TRP A 49 10.92 -18.00 -0.71
C TRP A 49 9.65 -17.37 -0.13
N TYR A 50 9.72 -16.90 1.12
CA TYR A 50 8.60 -16.21 1.75
C TYR A 50 8.32 -14.84 1.13
N SER A 51 9.36 -14.08 0.77
CA SER A 51 9.19 -12.78 0.11
C SER A 51 8.62 -12.94 -1.31
N LEU A 52 9.04 -13.96 -2.05
CA LEU A 52 8.50 -14.29 -3.37
C LEU A 52 7.04 -14.74 -3.32
N LEU A 53 6.69 -15.60 -2.35
CA LEU A 53 5.30 -16.01 -2.14
C LEU A 53 4.40 -14.82 -1.78
N LEU A 54 4.89 -13.93 -0.92
CA LEU A 54 4.17 -12.70 -0.56
C LEU A 54 3.95 -11.82 -1.79
N CYS A 55 5.00 -11.59 -2.60
CA CYS A 55 4.85 -10.83 -3.84
C CYS A 55 3.84 -11.47 -4.81
N LEU A 56 3.92 -12.79 -5.01
CA LEU A 56 3.05 -13.48 -5.97
C LEU A 56 1.58 -13.42 -5.55
N VAL A 57 1.29 -13.77 -4.31
CA VAL A 57 -0.10 -13.82 -3.81
C VAL A 57 -0.68 -12.43 -3.63
N TYR A 58 0.11 -11.50 -3.05
CA TYR A 58 -0.40 -10.16 -2.75
C TYR A 58 -0.55 -9.32 -4.03
N VAL A 59 0.48 -9.24 -4.88
CA VAL A 59 0.41 -8.47 -6.14
C VAL A 59 -0.63 -9.11 -7.07
N GLY A 60 -0.72 -10.45 -7.09
CA GLY A 60 -1.79 -11.16 -7.81
C GLY A 60 -3.19 -10.76 -7.33
N GLY A 61 -3.41 -10.70 -6.01
CA GLY A 61 -4.67 -10.25 -5.43
C GLY A 61 -5.00 -8.79 -5.79
N VAL A 62 -4.02 -7.89 -5.74
CA VAL A 62 -4.19 -6.48 -6.12
C VAL A 62 -4.52 -6.34 -7.61
N TYR A 63 -3.98 -7.19 -8.47
CA TYR A 63 -4.30 -7.17 -9.91
C TYR A 63 -5.77 -7.52 -10.18
N VAL A 64 -6.31 -8.53 -9.47
CA VAL A 64 -7.73 -8.88 -9.57
C VAL A 64 -8.61 -7.73 -9.07
N LEU A 65 -8.24 -7.09 -7.96
CA LEU A 65 -8.91 -5.89 -7.45
C LEU A 65 -8.90 -4.75 -8.48
N PHE A 66 -7.76 -4.51 -9.14
CA PHE A 66 -7.65 -3.49 -10.15
C PHE A 66 -8.60 -3.74 -11.34
N ILE A 67 -8.68 -4.98 -11.83
CA ILE A 67 -9.63 -5.37 -12.88
C ILE A 67 -11.06 -5.16 -12.42
N PHE A 68 -11.41 -5.63 -11.23
CA PHE A 68 -12.76 -5.48 -10.69
C PHE A 68 -13.17 -4.01 -10.64
N VAL A 69 -12.35 -3.16 -10.00
CA VAL A 69 -12.73 -1.77 -9.80
C VAL A 69 -12.73 -0.96 -11.10
N SER A 70 -11.83 -1.26 -12.04
CA SER A 70 -11.83 -0.60 -13.36
C SER A 70 -13.08 -0.91 -14.19
N VAL A 71 -13.70 -2.08 -14.00
CA VAL A 71 -14.96 -2.45 -14.67
C VAL A 71 -16.16 -1.74 -14.05
N PHE A 72 -16.23 -1.64 -12.71
CA PHE A 72 -17.40 -1.09 -12.00
C PHE A 72 -17.37 0.43 -11.77
N GLY A 73 -16.21 1.07 -11.87
CA GLY A 73 -16.05 2.51 -11.66
C GLY A 73 -15.12 3.15 -12.69
N PRO A 74 -15.46 3.11 -13.99
CA PRO A 74 -14.66 3.78 -15.00
C PRO A 74 -14.75 5.29 -14.75
N ASN A 75 -13.65 5.89 -14.31
CA ASN A 75 -13.49 7.34 -14.13
C ASN A 75 -14.16 7.96 -12.88
N SER A 76 -13.74 7.54 -11.68
CA SER A 76 -13.96 8.33 -10.46
C SER A 76 -13.10 9.60 -10.49
N ASN A 77 -13.66 10.76 -10.14
CA ASN A 77 -12.94 12.04 -10.07
C ASN A 77 -12.00 12.14 -8.87
N PHE A 78 -10.92 12.90 -9.07
CA PHE A 78 -9.91 13.49 -8.14
C PHE A 78 -10.29 13.81 -6.67
N VAL A 79 -10.91 12.96 -5.83
CA VAL A 79 -11.41 13.44 -4.51
C VAL A 79 -10.43 13.14 -3.38
N LEU A 80 -9.44 13.98 -3.13
CA LEU A 80 -8.60 13.81 -1.93
C LEU A 80 -9.47 13.96 -0.66
N TYR A 81 -9.50 12.96 0.22
CA TYR A 81 -10.24 13.01 1.49
C TYR A 81 -9.50 13.94 2.46
N TYR A 82 -9.55 15.25 2.21
CA TYR A 82 -9.13 16.26 3.18
C TYR A 82 -10.34 16.64 4.03
N SER A 83 -10.72 15.77 4.97
CA SER A 83 -11.29 16.31 6.20
C SER A 83 -10.09 16.73 7.05
N VAL A 84 -9.90 18.04 7.23
CA VAL A 84 -8.83 18.63 8.08
C VAL A 84 -8.86 18.04 9.51
N TRP A 85 -10.01 17.49 9.90
CA TRP A 85 -10.24 16.83 11.18
C TRP A 85 -9.64 15.42 11.27
N GLU A 86 -9.68 14.59 10.22
CA GLU A 86 -9.12 13.23 10.27
C GLU A 86 -7.57 13.24 10.24
N VAL A 87 -6.97 14.17 9.49
CA VAL A 87 -5.51 14.36 9.49
C VAL A 87 -5.02 14.76 10.90
N GLY A 88 -5.80 15.59 11.61
CA GLY A 88 -5.48 16.03 12.96
C GLY A 88 -5.45 14.89 13.99
N ILE A 89 -6.34 13.89 13.86
CA ILE A 89 -6.41 12.74 14.76
C ILE A 89 -5.21 11.79 14.53
N CYS A 90 -4.78 11.60 13.29
CA CYS A 90 -3.60 10.77 12.98
C CYS A 90 -2.26 11.40 13.40
N LEU A 91 -2.17 12.73 13.52
CA LEU A 91 -0.96 13.43 13.97
C LEU A 91 -0.89 13.59 15.50
N TRP A 92 -1.99 13.38 16.22
CA TRP A 92 -2.08 13.50 17.68
C TRP A 92 -1.83 12.17 18.43
N PHE A 93 -1.79 11.04 17.72
CA PHE A 93 -1.40 9.72 18.25
C PHE A 93 0.03 9.39 17.82
#